data_AF-A0A494VQU0-F1
#
_entry.id   AF-A0A494VQU0-F1
#
_cell.length_a   1.000
_cell.length_b   1.000
_cell.length_c   1.000
_cell.angle_alpha   90.00
_cell.angle_beta   90.00
_cell.angle_gamma   90.00
#
_symmetry.space_group_name_H-M   'P 1'
#
loop_
_entity.id
_entity.type
_entity.pdbx_description
1 polymer ?
#
loop_
_entity_poly.entity_id
_entity_poly.type
_entity_poly.pdbx_seq_one_letter_code
_entity_poly.pdbx_strand_id
1 'polypeptide(L)'
;MDVNTYNKNIPFEIHITVDTFALQQQQFFINLCLANNSKPLFIQLSKGDHVYQPMLGTVIMTNDITAALWLANMLSDKLAANNFMAKRLKIEIPAEYAGTLLLESDFRKYFEWHAKVNYVNVDRLMQICAVHRAHLSSNSLKNEDDLRFITLREFGTRQQFENRVQDIINTLLHEGWNIIKQESEYCIYDNNVFLDNGWLPQ
;
A
#
# COMPACT_ATOMS: atom_id res chain seq x y z
N MET A 1 -13.15 -28.93 5.05
CA MET A 1 -11.99 -28.02 4.93
C MET A 1 -10.96 -28.75 4.11
N ASP A 2 -10.77 -28.33 2.85
CA ASP A 2 -9.89 -29.02 1.91
C ASP A 2 -8.42 -28.74 2.25
N VAL A 3 -7.62 -29.82 2.33
CA VAL A 3 -6.19 -29.79 2.69
C VAL A 3 -5.33 -29.14 1.57
N ASN A 4 -5.92 -28.88 0.40
CA ASN A 4 -5.23 -28.33 -0.78
C ASN A 4 -5.04 -26.80 -0.77
N THR A 5 -5.57 -26.07 0.21
CA THR A 5 -5.50 -24.59 0.21
C THR A 5 -4.18 -24.03 0.77
N TYR A 6 -3.36 -24.85 1.44
CA TYR A 6 -2.13 -24.39 2.12
C TYR A 6 -0.85 -24.41 1.24
N ASN A 7 -0.93 -24.92 0.00
CA ASN A 7 0.23 -25.07 -0.89
C ASN A 7 0.23 -24.18 -2.12
N LYS A 8 -0.65 -23.17 -2.19
CA LYS A 8 -0.66 -22.23 -3.31
C LYS A 8 0.35 -21.12 -3.07
N ASN A 9 1.30 -20.96 -3.99
CA ASN A 9 2.13 -19.75 -4.02
C ASN A 9 1.22 -18.54 -4.30
N ILE A 10 1.27 -17.55 -3.42
CA ILE A 10 0.57 -16.28 -3.55
C ILE A 10 1.60 -15.15 -3.70
N PRO A 11 1.22 -14.02 -4.31
CA PRO A 11 2.10 -12.87 -4.36
C PRO A 11 2.11 -12.19 -2.98
N PHE A 12 3.30 -12.07 -2.41
CA PHE A 12 3.56 -11.19 -1.26
C PHE A 12 4.20 -9.92 -1.80
N GLU A 13 3.54 -8.79 -1.60
CA GLU A 13 4.09 -7.47 -1.86
C GLU A 13 4.79 -6.95 -0.61
N ILE A 14 6.02 -6.48 -0.78
CA ILE A 14 6.88 -5.98 0.29
C ILE A 14 7.18 -4.52 -0.02
N HIS A 15 6.88 -3.65 0.94
CA HIS A 15 7.25 -2.24 0.90
C HIS A 15 8.18 -1.90 2.05
N ILE A 16 9.29 -1.25 1.73
CA ILE A 16 10.25 -0.72 2.70
C ILE A 16 10.29 0.80 2.56
N THR A 17 9.69 1.52 3.51
CA THR A 17 9.79 2.97 3.59
C THR A 17 11.08 3.35 4.30
N VAL A 18 11.84 4.27 3.71
CA VAL A 18 13.10 4.78 4.28
C VAL A 18 12.97 6.22 4.73
N ASP A 19 13.95 6.70 5.51
CA ASP A 19 14.10 8.12 5.81
C ASP A 19 14.11 8.99 4.56
N THR A 20 13.61 10.23 4.68
CA THR A 20 13.77 11.22 3.62
C THR A 20 15.24 11.53 3.39
N PHE A 21 15.63 11.70 2.13
CA PHE A 21 17.00 11.96 1.74
C PHE A 21 17.07 13.15 0.77
N ALA A 22 18.27 13.71 0.59
CA ALA A 22 18.48 14.84 -0.31
C ALA A 22 18.28 14.41 -1.78
N LEU A 23 17.89 15.36 -2.63
CA LEU A 23 17.65 15.11 -4.07
C LEU A 23 18.83 14.43 -4.77
N GLN A 24 20.06 14.75 -4.35
CA GLN A 24 21.30 14.17 -4.87
C GLN A 24 21.41 12.65 -4.62
N GLN A 25 20.76 12.15 -3.56
CA GLN A 25 20.74 10.72 -3.22
C GLN A 25 19.63 9.96 -3.95
N GLN A 26 18.70 10.65 -4.62
CA GLN A 26 17.54 10.02 -5.27
C GLN A 26 17.96 9.03 -6.36
N GLN A 27 18.88 9.42 -7.24
CA GLN A 27 19.32 8.51 -8.31
C GLN A 27 20.04 7.28 -7.74
N PHE A 28 20.77 7.47 -6.64
CA PHE A 28 21.44 6.37 -5.95
C PHE A 28 20.43 5.39 -5.33
N PHE A 29 19.38 5.89 -4.68
CA PHE A 29 18.27 5.09 -4.17
C PHE A 29 17.58 4.29 -5.29
N ILE A 30 17.25 4.95 -6.41
CA ILE A 30 16.64 4.31 -7.58
C ILE A 30 17.51 3.17 -8.09
N ASN A 31 18.81 3.41 -8.29
CA ASN A 31 19.73 2.41 -8.78
C ASN A 31 19.86 1.23 -7.81
N LEU A 32 19.86 1.50 -6.50
CA LEU A 32 19.90 0.47 -5.46
C LEU A 32 18.65 -0.42 -5.48
N CYS A 33 17.45 0.16 -5.63
CA CYS A 33 16.21 -0.60 -5.79
C CYS A 33 16.28 -1.51 -7.03
N LEU A 34 16.65 -0.95 -8.19
CA LEU A 34 16.71 -1.68 -9.46
C LEU A 34 17.75 -2.81 -9.42
N ALA A 35 18.92 -2.58 -8.83
CA ALA A 35 19.95 -3.60 -8.65
C ALA A 35 19.49 -4.79 -7.77
N ASN A 36 18.44 -4.60 -6.98
CA ASN A 36 17.82 -5.63 -6.15
C ASN A 36 16.48 -6.12 -6.73
N ASN A 37 16.25 -5.98 -8.04
CA ASN A 37 15.01 -6.36 -8.72
C ASN A 37 13.76 -5.80 -8.05
N SER A 38 13.87 -4.59 -7.50
CA SER A 38 12.81 -3.92 -6.77
C SER A 38 12.48 -2.59 -7.42
N LYS A 39 11.22 -2.18 -7.30
CA LYS A 39 10.70 -0.94 -7.84
C LYS A 39 10.93 0.21 -6.86
N PRO A 40 11.57 1.31 -7.27
CA PRO A 40 11.55 2.54 -6.48
C PRO A 40 10.16 3.19 -6.56
N LEU A 41 9.63 3.57 -5.41
CA LEU A 41 8.38 4.29 -5.24
C LEU A 41 8.65 5.57 -4.46
N PHE A 42 7.94 6.63 -4.79
CA PHE A 42 8.02 7.89 -4.05
C PHE A 42 6.61 8.41 -3.85
N ILE A 43 6.04 8.14 -2.67
CA ILE A 43 4.72 8.64 -2.32
C ILE A 43 4.88 10.02 -1.70
N GLN A 44 4.12 10.97 -2.24
CA GLN A 44 3.91 12.27 -1.60
C GLN A 44 2.45 12.38 -1.20
N LEU A 45 2.20 12.54 0.10
CA LEU A 45 0.88 12.69 0.68
C LEU A 45 0.43 14.15 0.63
N SER A 46 -0.88 14.38 0.68
CA SER A 46 -1.48 15.72 0.70
C SER A 46 -1.35 16.41 2.05
N LYS A 47 -1.20 15.61 3.11
CA LYS A 47 -1.14 15.99 4.52
C LYS A 47 -0.56 14.82 5.33
N GLY A 48 -0.31 15.07 6.62
CA GLY A 48 0.22 14.09 7.56
C GLY A 48 1.59 14.47 8.09
N ASP A 49 2.04 13.75 9.10
CA ASP A 49 3.32 14.04 9.76
C ASP A 49 4.51 13.64 8.87
N HIS A 50 4.31 12.67 7.97
CA HIS A 50 5.32 12.13 7.06
C HIS A 50 4.83 12.19 5.61
N VAL A 51 4.83 13.40 5.02
CA VAL A 51 4.31 13.63 3.67
C VAL A 51 5.18 13.09 2.54
N TYR A 52 6.46 12.80 2.77
CA TYR A 52 7.36 12.22 1.77
C TYR A 52 7.78 10.82 2.22
N GLN A 53 7.44 9.81 1.42
CA GLN A 53 7.71 8.41 1.72
C GLN A 53 8.41 7.76 0.52
N PRO A 54 9.75 7.84 0.47
CA PRO A 54 10.54 7.04 -0.46
C PRO A 54 10.44 5.57 -0.04
N MET A 55 10.13 4.70 -0.98
CA MET A 55 9.93 3.28 -0.71
C MET A 55 10.61 2.40 -1.76
N LEU A 56 11.06 1.24 -1.31
CA LEU A 56 11.38 0.11 -2.17
C LEU A 56 10.16 -0.82 -2.16
N GLY A 57 9.64 -1.18 -3.33
CA GLY A 57 8.57 -2.16 -3.50
C GLY A 57 9.05 -3.39 -4.25
N THR A 58 8.70 -4.60 -3.79
CA THR A 58 8.99 -5.84 -4.53
C THR A 58 7.91 -6.89 -4.29
N VAL A 59 7.81 -7.88 -5.18
CA VAL A 59 6.84 -8.98 -5.07
C VAL A 59 7.57 -10.31 -5.14
N ILE A 60 7.19 -11.24 -4.27
CA ILE A 60 7.62 -12.65 -4.36
C ILE A 60 6.44 -13.60 -4.37
N MET A 61 6.58 -14.69 -5.14
CA MET A 61 5.61 -15.78 -5.15
C MET A 61 6.04 -16.86 -4.17
N THR A 62 5.32 -17.03 -3.07
CA THR A 62 5.60 -18.03 -2.04
C THR A 62 4.32 -18.41 -1.31
N ASN A 63 4.33 -19.51 -0.57
CA ASN A 63 3.29 -19.86 0.41
C ASN A 63 3.79 -19.71 1.86
N ASP A 64 5.04 -19.23 2.04
CA ASP A 64 5.68 -19.06 3.34
C ASP A 64 6.01 -17.60 3.61
N ILE A 65 5.36 -17.04 4.62
CA ILE A 65 5.62 -15.67 5.08
C ILE A 65 7.05 -15.48 5.61
N THR A 66 7.68 -16.53 6.14
CA THR A 66 9.07 -16.46 6.62
C THR A 66 10.01 -16.08 5.49
N ALA A 67 9.76 -16.57 4.26
CA ALA A 67 10.49 -16.16 3.07
C ALA A 67 10.29 -14.66 2.75
N ALA A 68 9.06 -14.14 2.89
CA ALA A 68 8.77 -12.72 2.68
C ALA A 68 9.46 -11.83 3.74
N LEU A 69 9.41 -12.22 5.01
CA LEU A 69 10.08 -11.53 6.10
C LEU A 69 11.61 -11.58 5.94
N TRP A 70 12.17 -12.72 5.54
CA TRP A 70 13.60 -12.85 5.29
C TRP A 70 14.04 -11.93 4.16
N LEU A 71 13.29 -11.88 3.06
CA LEU A 71 13.59 -10.97 1.96
C LEU A 71 13.46 -9.50 2.41
N ALA A 72 12.42 -9.14 3.15
CA ALA A 72 12.23 -7.79 3.67
C ALA A 72 13.40 -7.34 4.54
N ASN A 73 13.87 -8.19 5.47
CA ASN A 73 15.02 -7.89 6.32
C ASN A 73 16.32 -7.79 5.51
N MET A 74 16.56 -8.73 4.59
CA MET A 74 17.75 -8.71 3.72
C MET A 74 17.81 -7.44 2.85
N LEU A 75 16.67 -6.97 2.33
CA LEU A 75 16.59 -5.72 1.59
C LEU A 75 16.77 -4.50 2.49
N SER A 76 16.21 -4.52 3.71
CA SER A 76 16.41 -3.49 4.72
C SER A 76 17.89 -3.34 5.09
N ASP A 77 18.61 -4.44 5.28
CA ASP A 77 20.06 -4.42 5.59
C ASP A 77 20.87 -3.82 4.44
N LYS A 78 20.51 -4.15 3.19
CA LYS A 78 21.15 -3.55 2.00
C LYS A 78 20.89 -2.06 1.89
N LEU A 79 19.67 -1.61 2.19
CA LEU A 79 19.32 -0.19 2.24
C LEU A 79 20.14 0.52 3.33
N ALA A 80 20.19 -0.04 4.54
CA ALA A 80 20.94 0.50 5.67
C ALA A 80 22.44 0.60 5.38
N ALA A 81 23.04 -0.43 4.76
CA ALA A 81 24.45 -0.41 4.34
C ALA A 81 24.78 0.71 3.34
N ASN A 82 23.77 1.29 2.70
CA ASN A 82 23.87 2.40 1.75
C ASN A 82 23.30 3.72 2.33
N ASN A 83 23.14 3.81 3.65
CA ASN A 83 22.61 4.96 4.39
C ASN A 83 21.13 5.29 4.12
N PHE A 84 20.33 4.31 3.69
CA PHE A 84 18.87 4.43 3.60
C PHE A 84 18.24 3.61 4.72
N MET A 85 18.02 4.25 5.87
CA MET A 85 17.48 3.57 7.05
C MET A 85 15.98 3.30 6.88
N ALA A 86 15.56 2.05 7.06
CA ALA A 86 14.15 1.68 7.02
C ALA A 86 13.39 2.27 8.23
N LYS A 87 12.22 2.85 7.96
CA LYS A 87 11.24 3.34 8.95
C LYS A 87 10.02 2.45 9.07
N ARG A 88 9.71 1.71 8.02
CA ARG A 88 8.57 0.81 7.95
C ARG A 88 8.86 -0.33 7.01
N LEU A 89 8.46 -1.52 7.42
CA LEU A 89 8.35 -2.71 6.60
C LEU A 89 6.86 -3.08 6.58
N LYS A 90 6.28 -3.09 5.39
CA LYS A 90 4.90 -3.53 5.14
C LYS A 90 4.94 -4.77 4.24
N ILE A 91 4.20 -5.80 4.61
CA ILE A 91 3.99 -7.00 3.81
C ILE A 91 2.49 -7.19 3.60
N GLU A 92 2.12 -7.31 2.34
CA GLU A 92 0.76 -7.42 1.85
C GLU A 92 0.59 -8.63 0.94
N ILE A 93 -0.64 -9.11 0.89
CA ILE A 93 -1.09 -10.15 -0.04
C ILE A 93 -2.41 -9.69 -0.64
N PRO A 94 -2.86 -10.23 -1.79
CA PRO A 94 -4.17 -9.90 -2.32
C PRO A 94 -5.27 -10.24 -1.31
N ALA A 95 -6.26 -9.37 -1.17
CA ALA A 95 -7.31 -9.51 -0.14
C ALA A 95 -8.09 -10.84 -0.23
N GLU A 96 -8.13 -11.46 -1.41
CA GLU A 96 -8.76 -12.77 -1.62
C GLU A 96 -8.09 -13.91 -0.82
N TYR A 97 -6.81 -13.74 -0.46
CA TYR A 97 -6.03 -14.68 0.35
C TYR A 97 -6.07 -14.36 1.85
N ALA A 98 -6.86 -13.39 2.30
CA ALA A 98 -7.00 -13.13 3.72
C ALA A 98 -7.51 -14.38 4.46
N GLY A 99 -6.77 -14.80 5.49
CA GLY A 99 -7.08 -15.99 6.29
C GLY A 99 -6.57 -17.31 5.73
N THR A 100 -5.91 -17.35 4.57
CA THR A 100 -5.29 -18.59 4.04
C THR A 100 -3.96 -18.92 4.72
N LEU A 101 -3.29 -17.91 5.27
CA LEU A 101 -2.04 -18.07 6.02
C LEU A 101 -2.31 -18.04 7.52
N LEU A 102 -1.83 -19.08 8.21
CA LEU A 102 -1.72 -19.09 9.65
C LEU A 102 -0.50 -18.24 10.04
N LEU A 103 -0.73 -16.94 10.26
CA LEU A 103 0.28 -16.04 10.78
C LEU A 103 -0.08 -15.65 12.21
N GLU A 104 0.69 -16.15 13.17
CA GLU A 104 0.77 -15.54 14.49
C GLU A 104 1.67 -14.31 14.39
N SER A 105 1.07 -13.15 14.59
CA SER A 105 1.74 -11.86 14.52
C SER A 105 0.98 -10.91 15.44
N ASP A 106 1.72 -10.20 16.28
CA ASP A 106 1.16 -9.16 17.16
C ASP A 106 0.81 -7.88 16.38
N PHE A 107 1.21 -7.79 15.10
CA PHE A 107 0.87 -6.65 14.25
C PHE A 107 -0.61 -6.67 13.88
N ARG A 108 -1.24 -5.50 14.02
CA ARG A 108 -2.65 -5.33 13.67
C ARG A 108 -2.81 -5.39 12.15
N LYS A 109 -3.45 -6.46 11.68
CA LYS A 109 -3.75 -6.70 10.27
C LYS A 109 -4.91 -5.83 9.80
N TYR A 110 -4.93 -5.49 8.51
CA TYR A 110 -5.98 -4.66 7.92
C TYR A 110 -6.09 -4.88 6.42
N PHE A 111 -7.23 -4.53 5.86
CA PHE A 111 -7.44 -4.45 4.42
C PHE A 111 -7.15 -3.04 3.91
N GLU A 112 -6.56 -2.95 2.73
CA GLU A 112 -6.45 -1.71 1.95
C GLU A 112 -7.08 -1.90 0.57
N TRP A 113 -7.75 -0.85 0.10
CA TRP A 113 -8.23 -0.76 -1.26
C TRP A 113 -7.72 0.53 -1.89
N HIS A 114 -7.22 0.42 -3.10
CA HIS A 114 -6.75 1.53 -3.90
C HIS A 114 -7.54 1.59 -5.20
N ALA A 115 -8.12 2.74 -5.53
CA ALA A 115 -8.72 2.99 -6.84
C ALA A 115 -8.10 4.19 -7.53
N LYS A 116 -7.79 4.01 -8.82
CA LYS A 116 -7.34 5.07 -9.72
C LYS A 116 -8.55 5.63 -10.45
N VAL A 117 -8.80 6.93 -10.28
CA VAL A 117 -9.96 7.63 -10.85
C VAL A 117 -9.53 8.89 -11.59
N ASN A 118 -10.39 9.36 -12.50
CA ASN A 118 -10.22 10.68 -13.12
C ASN A 118 -10.32 11.79 -12.07
N TYR A 119 -9.43 12.77 -12.16
CA TYR A 119 -9.32 13.92 -11.29
C TYR A 119 -10.15 15.10 -11.79
N VAL A 120 -11.46 14.87 -11.85
CA VAL A 120 -12.46 15.88 -12.22
C VAL A 120 -13.35 16.20 -11.03
N ASN A 121 -13.83 17.44 -10.96
CA ASN A 121 -14.70 17.92 -9.88
C ASN A 121 -14.14 17.58 -8.48
N VAL A 122 -12.91 18.07 -8.23
CA VAL A 122 -12.07 17.72 -7.08
C VAL A 122 -12.80 17.90 -5.75
N ASP A 123 -13.52 19.02 -5.59
CA ASP A 123 -14.26 19.31 -4.35
C ASP A 123 -15.29 18.23 -4.06
N ARG A 124 -15.99 17.75 -5.09
CA ARG A 124 -16.96 16.67 -4.92
C ARG A 124 -16.28 15.34 -4.63
N LEU A 125 -15.17 15.03 -5.31
CA LEU A 125 -14.40 13.82 -5.05
C LEU A 125 -13.86 13.78 -3.61
N MET A 126 -13.40 14.93 -3.09
CA MET A 126 -13.00 15.08 -1.69
C MET A 126 -14.16 14.85 -0.72
N GLN A 127 -15.37 15.34 -1.02
CA GLN A 127 -16.57 15.08 -0.21
C GLN A 127 -16.93 13.58 -0.19
N ILE A 128 -16.90 12.91 -1.33
CA ILE A 128 -17.15 11.47 -1.43
C ILE A 128 -16.14 10.71 -0.55
N CYS A 129 -14.85 11.04 -0.68
CA CYS A 129 -13.81 10.43 0.14
C CYS A 129 -14.04 10.67 1.64
N ALA A 130 -14.42 11.89 2.04
CA ALA A 130 -14.71 12.23 3.43
C ALA A 130 -15.89 11.43 4.00
N VAL A 131 -16.99 11.30 3.25
CA VAL A 131 -18.18 10.51 3.65
C VAL A 131 -17.81 9.06 3.90
N HIS A 132 -17.01 8.47 3.00
CA HIS A 132 -16.60 7.07 3.07
C HIS A 132 -15.37 6.81 3.96
N ARG A 133 -14.80 7.87 4.55
CA ARG A 133 -13.54 7.85 5.30
C ARG A 133 -12.38 7.27 4.49
N ALA A 134 -12.38 7.53 3.18
CA ALA A 134 -11.31 7.22 2.25
C ALA A 134 -10.43 8.45 1.98
N HIS A 135 -9.29 8.25 1.31
CA HIS A 135 -8.27 9.28 1.09
C HIS A 135 -8.01 9.52 -0.36
N LEU A 136 -8.10 10.77 -0.75
CA LEU A 136 -7.65 11.21 -2.06
C LEU A 136 -6.16 11.58 -1.99
N SER A 137 -5.34 11.03 -2.88
CA SER A 137 -3.93 11.43 -3.01
C SER A 137 -3.80 12.90 -3.46
N SER A 138 -2.75 13.60 -3.04
CA SER A 138 -2.41 14.93 -3.59
C SER A 138 -1.88 14.82 -5.01
N ASN A 139 -0.99 13.85 -5.22
CA ASN A 139 -0.25 13.69 -6.46
C ASN A 139 -0.79 12.52 -7.29
N SER A 140 -0.58 12.66 -8.60
CA SER A 140 -0.59 11.58 -9.57
C SER A 140 0.81 10.97 -9.71
N LEU A 141 0.92 9.82 -10.39
CA LEU A 141 2.21 9.37 -10.89
C LEU A 141 2.69 10.36 -11.98
N LYS A 142 4.02 10.44 -12.17
CA LYS A 142 4.63 11.37 -13.12
C LYS A 142 3.97 11.23 -14.51
N ASN A 143 3.41 12.33 -15.02
CA ASN A 143 2.65 12.44 -16.28
C ASN A 143 1.19 11.96 -16.26
N GLU A 144 0.54 11.89 -15.09
CA GLU A 144 -0.87 11.50 -14.95
C GLU A 144 -1.69 12.55 -14.17
N ASP A 145 -1.46 13.84 -14.41
CA ASP A 145 -2.04 14.96 -13.63
C ASP A 145 -3.57 14.94 -13.55
N ASP A 146 -4.23 14.27 -14.49
CA ASP A 146 -5.66 14.05 -14.59
C ASP A 146 -6.16 12.83 -13.81
N LEU A 147 -5.30 12.12 -13.06
CA LEU A 147 -5.65 10.91 -12.31
C LEU A 147 -5.31 11.05 -10.82
N ARG A 148 -6.12 10.45 -9.94
CA ARG A 148 -5.83 10.34 -8.50
C ARG A 148 -6.11 8.97 -7.96
N PHE A 149 -5.50 8.69 -6.82
CA PHE A 149 -5.76 7.48 -6.05
C PHE A 149 -6.70 7.77 -4.89
N ILE A 150 -7.68 6.91 -4.72
CA ILE A 150 -8.51 6.82 -3.53
C ILE A 150 -8.01 5.62 -2.72
N THR A 151 -7.70 5.82 -1.44
CA THR A 151 -7.28 4.77 -0.52
C THR A 151 -8.32 4.58 0.59
N LEU A 152 -8.79 3.35 0.79
CA LEU A 152 -9.61 2.94 1.92
C LEU A 152 -8.84 1.94 2.78
N ARG A 153 -8.81 2.14 4.10
CA ARG A 153 -8.30 1.17 5.07
C ARG A 153 -9.42 0.66 5.98
N GLU A 154 -9.43 -0.65 6.24
CA GLU A 154 -10.41 -1.32 7.11
C GLU A 154 -9.73 -2.36 8.02
N PHE A 155 -9.97 -2.27 9.32
CA PHE A 155 -9.43 -3.18 10.34
C PHE A 155 -10.41 -4.30 10.73
N GLY A 156 -11.63 -4.25 10.21
CA GLY A 156 -12.68 -5.24 10.42
C GLY A 156 -12.51 -6.51 9.59
N THR A 157 -13.62 -7.21 9.38
CA THR A 157 -13.67 -8.44 8.59
C THR A 157 -13.58 -8.16 7.09
N ARG A 158 -13.20 -9.18 6.32
CA ARG A 158 -13.23 -9.11 4.84
C ARG A 158 -14.59 -8.68 4.30
N GLN A 159 -15.68 -9.18 4.88
CA GLN A 159 -17.03 -8.81 4.46
C GLN A 159 -17.32 -7.32 4.71
N GLN A 160 -16.89 -6.78 5.85
CA GLN A 160 -17.04 -5.35 6.15
C GLN A 160 -16.25 -4.50 5.15
N PHE A 161 -15.01 -4.90 4.86
CA PHE A 161 -14.17 -4.24 3.86
C PHE A 161 -14.80 -4.27 2.47
N GLU A 162 -15.23 -5.44 1.98
CA GLU A 162 -15.85 -5.59 0.66
C GLU A 162 -17.14 -4.77 0.52
N ASN A 163 -17.97 -4.71 1.57
CA ASN A 163 -19.17 -3.87 1.58
C ASN A 163 -18.80 -2.37 1.45
N ARG A 164 -17.82 -1.89 2.22
CA ARG A 164 -17.37 -0.49 2.14
C ARG A 164 -16.77 -0.14 0.78
N VAL A 165 -15.97 -1.04 0.20
CA VAL A 165 -15.44 -0.88 -1.16
C VAL A 165 -16.59 -0.75 -2.16
N GLN A 166 -17.59 -1.63 -2.10
CA GLN A 166 -18.74 -1.59 -3.00
C GLN A 166 -19.55 -0.30 -2.85
N ASP A 167 -19.72 0.21 -1.63
CA ASP A 167 -20.42 1.47 -1.37
C ASP A 167 -19.70 2.67 -2.02
N ILE A 168 -18.37 2.72 -1.93
CA ILE A 168 -17.57 3.74 -2.61
C ILE A 168 -17.71 3.63 -4.12
N ILE A 169 -17.55 2.41 -4.67
CA ILE A 169 -17.66 2.16 -6.11
C ILE A 169 -19.04 2.59 -6.64
N ASN A 170 -20.11 2.20 -5.95
CA ASN A 170 -21.47 2.57 -6.33
C ASN A 170 -21.66 4.09 -6.33
N THR A 171 -21.11 4.79 -5.33
CA THR A 171 -21.16 6.26 -5.24
C THR A 171 -20.42 6.91 -6.40
N LEU A 172 -19.19 6.47 -6.68
CA LEU A 172 -18.37 6.99 -7.77
C LEU A 172 -19.05 6.80 -9.13
N LEU A 173 -19.54 5.59 -9.41
CA LEU A 173 -20.21 5.27 -10.67
C LEU A 173 -21.52 6.04 -10.84
N HIS A 174 -22.33 6.14 -9.79
CA HIS A 174 -23.57 6.91 -9.83
C HIS A 174 -23.30 8.38 -10.18
N GLU A 175 -22.25 8.97 -9.61
CA GLU A 175 -21.92 10.37 -9.86
C GLU A 175 -21.03 10.57 -11.11
N GLY A 176 -20.80 9.52 -11.91
CA GLY A 176 -20.17 9.62 -13.22
C GLY A 176 -18.64 9.54 -13.23
N TRP A 177 -18.01 9.15 -12.11
CA TRP A 177 -16.58 8.86 -12.11
C TRP A 177 -16.27 7.51 -12.74
N ASN A 178 -15.23 7.48 -13.56
CA ASN A 178 -14.67 6.25 -14.10
C ASN A 178 -13.56 5.73 -13.19
N ILE A 179 -13.64 4.45 -12.82
CA ILE A 179 -12.58 3.74 -12.08
C ILE A 179 -11.71 3.03 -13.12
N ILE A 180 -10.47 3.50 -13.27
CA ILE A 180 -9.53 3.02 -14.30
C ILE A 180 -8.85 1.73 -13.87
N LYS A 181 -8.42 1.68 -12.61
CA LYS A 181 -7.81 0.51 -11.99
C LYS A 181 -8.26 0.48 -10.53
N GLN A 182 -8.42 -0.71 -9.98
CA GLN A 182 -8.51 -0.90 -8.54
C GLN A 182 -7.73 -2.13 -8.09
N GLU A 183 -7.37 -2.15 -6.81
CA GLU A 183 -6.57 -3.20 -6.17
C GLU A 183 -7.00 -3.32 -4.70
N SER A 184 -7.14 -4.55 -4.22
CA SER A 184 -7.51 -4.85 -2.83
C SER A 184 -6.46 -5.76 -2.21
N GLU A 185 -5.92 -5.35 -1.08
CA GLU A 185 -4.81 -5.99 -0.40
C GLU A 185 -5.15 -6.23 1.06
N TYR A 186 -4.47 -7.20 1.66
CA TYR A 186 -4.53 -7.51 3.08
C TYR A 186 -3.13 -7.40 3.66
N CYS A 187 -2.92 -6.39 4.48
CA CYS A 187 -1.68 -6.17 5.19
C CYS A 187 -1.59 -7.12 6.37
N ILE A 188 -0.59 -7.99 6.32
CA ILE A 188 -0.35 -9.06 7.31
C ILE A 188 0.82 -8.73 8.24
N TYR A 189 1.67 -7.79 7.86
CA TYR A 189 2.77 -7.28 8.67
C TYR A 189 2.96 -5.81 8.35
N ASP A 190 2.91 -4.96 9.37
CA ASP A 190 3.28 -3.56 9.29
C ASP A 190 3.86 -3.13 10.63
N ASN A 191 5.16 -2.88 10.65
CA ASN A 191 5.86 -2.54 11.89
C ASN A 191 5.79 -1.06 12.26
N ASN A 192 5.18 -0.20 11.43
CA ASN A 192 5.07 1.22 11.73
C ASN A 192 3.89 1.89 10.99
N VAL A 193 2.68 1.52 11.38
CA VAL A 193 1.44 2.13 10.87
C VAL A 193 1.34 3.63 11.14
N PHE A 194 2.07 4.15 12.13
CA PHE A 194 2.06 5.57 12.51
C PHE A 194 2.71 6.49 11.49
N LEU A 195 3.43 5.97 10.48
CA LEU A 195 3.86 6.81 9.35
C LEU A 195 2.68 7.42 8.57
N ASP A 196 1.49 6.85 8.72
CA ASP A 196 0.26 7.35 8.09
C ASP A 196 -0.50 8.36 9.00
N ASN A 197 0.07 8.75 10.15
CA ASN A 197 -0.54 9.71 11.06
C ASN A 197 -0.80 11.05 10.37
N GLY A 198 -2.02 11.57 10.58
CA GLY A 198 -2.51 12.80 9.95
C GLY A 198 -2.86 12.65 8.46
N TRP A 199 -2.55 11.50 7.84
CA TRP A 199 -3.00 11.16 6.50
C TRP A 199 -4.35 10.42 6.54
N LEU A 200 -4.40 9.22 7.14
CA LEU A 200 -5.62 8.41 7.27
C LEU A 200 -6.37 8.74 8.59
N PRO A 201 -7.73 8.75 8.65
CA PRO A 201 -8.46 8.78 9.90
C PRO A 201 -8.17 7.47 10.61
N GLN A 202 -7.96 7.58 11.91
CA GLN A 202 -7.76 6.44 12.81
C GLN A 202 -9.07 5.71 13.07
#